data_AF-A0A6I6JQM5-F1
#
_entry.id   AF-A0A6I6JQM5-F1
#
_cell.length_a   1.000
_cell.length_b   1.000
_cell.length_c   1.000
_cell.angle_alpha   90.00
_cell.angle_beta   90.00
_cell.angle_gamma   90.00
#
_symmetry.space_group_name_H-M   'P 1'
#
loop_
_entity.id
_entity.type
_entity.pdbx_description
1 polymer ?
#
loop_
_entity_poly.entity_id
_entity_poly.type
_entity_poly.pdbx_seq_one_letter_code
_entity_poly.pdbx_strand_id
1 'polypeptide(L)' 'MEVIKIILLSVALVAIAMFGLAIRILLLKGGKFPNTHVSGNKFLKSQGVYCSQTQDKMAQRDARKKVEFESLTFAPDKK' A
#
# COMPACT_ATOMS: atom_id res chain seq x y z
N MET A 1 30.10 1.39 -39.28
CA MET A 1 29.23 2.50 -38.87
C MET A 1 27.81 2.07 -38.52
N GLU A 2 27.32 0.90 -38.96
CA GLU A 2 25.96 0.44 -38.65
C GLU A 2 25.76 0.01 -37.18
N VAL A 3 26.73 -0.68 -36.58
CA VAL A 3 26.64 -1.13 -35.18
C VAL A 3 26.52 0.04 -34.21
N ILE A 4 27.26 1.13 -34.45
CA ILE A 4 27.21 2.34 -33.62
C ILE A 4 25.83 3.00 -33.71
N LYS A 5 25.20 3.05 -34.89
CA LYS A 5 23.83 3.57 -35.06
C LYS A 5 22.82 2.74 -34.27
N ILE A 6 22.93 1.41 -34.32
CA ILE A 6 22.05 0.50 -33.58
C ILE A 6 22.19 0.70 -32.07
N ILE A 7 23.42 0.83 -31.58
CA ILE A 7 23.69 1.10 -30.15
C ILE A 7 23.12 2.46 -29.75
N LEU A 8 23.31 3.50 -30.56
CA LEU A 8 22.76 4.83 -30.27
C LEU A 8 21.22 4.80 -30.21
N LEU A 9 20.58 4.09 -31.14
CA LEU A 9 19.14 3.92 -31.20
C LEU A 9 18.62 3.16 -29.96
N SER A 10 19.29 2.08 -29.55
CA SER A 10 18.86 1.29 -28.38
C SER A 10 18.99 2.09 -27.09
N VAL A 11 20.09 2.84 -26.91
CA VAL A 11 20.27 3.73 -25.76
C VAL A 11 19.21 4.82 -25.74
N ALA A 12 18.90 5.44 -26.89
CA ALA A 12 17.85 6.46 -26.97
C ALA A 12 16.47 5.90 -26.56
N LEU A 13 16.12 4.69 -26.99
CA LEU A 13 14.85 4.05 -26.61
C LEU A 13 14.79 3.75 -25.11
N VAL A 14 15.87 3.21 -24.53
CA VAL A 14 15.94 2.95 -23.08
C VAL A 14 15.84 4.25 -22.28
N ALA A 15 16.50 5.32 -22.74
CA ALA A 15 16.43 6.63 -22.10
C ALA A 15 14.99 7.18 -22.11
N ILE A 16 14.27 7.06 -23.22
CA ILE A 16 12.86 7.46 -23.32
C ILE A 16 11.98 6.65 -22.35
N ALA A 17 12.20 5.33 -22.27
CA ALA A 17 11.45 4.48 -21.33
C ALA A 17 11.71 4.87 -19.86
N MET A 18 12.97 5.09 -19.50
CA MET A 18 13.37 5.57 -18.17
C MET A 18 12.78 6.94 -17.83
N PHE A 19 12.77 7.85 -18.80
CA PHE A 19 12.16 9.17 -18.65
C PHE A 19 10.64 9.07 -18.42
N GLY A 20 9.95 8.19 -19.15
CA GLY A 20 8.53 7.91 -18.96
C GLY A 20 8.21 7.38 -17.55
N LEU A 21 9.03 6.47 -17.02
CA LEU A 21 8.91 5.97 -15.65
C LEU A 21 9.12 7.08 -14.60
N ALA A 22 10.06 8.00 -14.86
CA ALA A 22 10.42 9.08 -13.95
C ALA A 22 9.54 10.34 -14.07
N ILE A 23 8.66 10.43 -15.08
CA ILE A 23 7.95 11.67 -15.43
C ILE A 23 7.19 12.28 -14.24
N ARG A 24 6.55 11.45 -13.41
CA ARG A 24 5.81 11.91 -12.23
C ARG A 24 6.71 12.42 -11.11
N ILE A 25 7.94 11.94 -11.04
CA ILE A 25 8.91 12.35 -10.01
C ILE A 25 9.59 13.65 -10.43
N LEU A 26 9.92 13.77 -11.72
CA LEU A 26 10.62 14.94 -12.27
C LEU A 26 9.71 16.16 -12.47
N LEU A 27 8.45 15.96 -12.90
CA LEU A 27 7.58 17.07 -13.28
C LEU A 27 6.61 17.52 -12.18
N LEU A 28 6.22 16.64 -11.24
CA LEU A 28 5.26 17.01 -10.19
C LEU A 28 5.99 17.38 -8.90
N LYS A 29 5.61 18.52 -8.29
CA LYS A 29 6.09 18.91 -6.96
C LYS A 29 5.69 17.84 -5.94
N GLY A 30 6.68 17.24 -5.27
CA GLY A 30 6.46 16.15 -4.32
C GLY A 30 6.19 14.80 -4.97
N GLY A 31 6.52 14.62 -6.25
CA GLY A 31 6.43 13.35 -6.96
C GLY A 31 7.21 12.24 -6.25
N LYS A 32 6.55 11.11 -6.03
CA LYS A 32 7.10 9.91 -5.40
C LYS A 32 6.66 8.70 -6.20
N PHE A 33 7.45 7.62 -6.16
CA PHE A 33 6.96 6.33 -6.64
C PHE A 33 5.70 5.93 -5.87
N PRO A 34 4.66 5.42 -6.56
CA PRO A 34 3.46 4.95 -5.89
C PRO A 34 3.82 3.81 -4.94
N ASN A 35 3.27 3.86 -3.72
CA ASN A 35 3.46 2.78 -2.77
C ASN A 35 2.55 1.61 -3.14
N THR A 36 3.12 0.54 -3.69
CA THR A 36 2.41 -0.68 -4.08
C THR A 36 2.13 -1.61 -2.90
N HIS A 37 2.72 -1.35 -1.72
CA HIS A 37 2.42 -2.13 -0.53
C HIS A 37 1.07 -1.72 0.06
N VAL A 38 0.18 -2.70 0.22
CA VAL A 38 -1.15 -2.51 0.84
C VAL A 38 -1.06 -1.80 2.19
N SER A 39 -0.12 -2.19 3.05
CA SER A 39 0.05 -1.64 4.40
C SER A 39 0.45 -0.15 4.42
N GLY A 40 1.23 0.29 3.43
CA GLY A 40 1.74 1.67 3.34
C GLY A 40 0.88 2.60 2.47
N ASN A 41 -0.15 2.06 1.80
CA ASN A 41 -0.97 2.81 0.88
C ASN A 41 -2.06 3.60 1.62
N LYS A 42 -1.91 4.94 1.66
CA LYS A 42 -2.85 5.85 2.30
C LYS A 42 -4.27 5.77 1.71
N PHE A 43 -4.38 5.57 0.40
CA PHE A 43 -5.66 5.45 -0.28
C PHE A 43 -6.40 4.19 0.18
N LEU A 44 -5.74 3.03 0.16
CA LEU A 44 -6.32 1.77 0.64
C LEU A 44 -6.70 1.82 2.11
N LYS A 45 -5.84 2.43 2.94
CA LYS A 45 -6.13 2.66 4.36
C LYS A 45 -7.40 3.50 4.55
N SER A 46 -7.60 4.55 3.75
CA SER A 46 -8.81 5.39 3.81
C SER A 46 -10.09 4.63 3.41
N GLN A 47 -9.95 3.57 2.61
CA GLN A 47 -11.03 2.67 2.21
C GLN A 47 -11.22 1.49 3.20
N GLY A 48 -10.48 1.46 4.31
CA GLY A 48 -10.55 0.37 5.29
C GLY A 48 -9.88 -0.94 4.83
N VAL A 49 -9.10 -0.92 3.75
CA VAL A 49 -8.34 -2.08 3.26
C VAL A 49 -6.97 -2.10 3.93
N TYR A 50 -6.65 -3.19 4.62
CA TYR A 50 -5.39 -3.38 5.33
C TYR A 50 -4.72 -4.68 4.91
N CYS A 51 -3.47 -4.90 5.31
CA CYS A 51 -2.83 -6.20 5.11
C CYS A 51 -3.54 -7.28 5.93
N SER A 52 -3.44 -8.53 5.48
CA SER A 52 -4.09 -9.69 6.12
C SER A 52 -3.79 -9.78 7.61
N GLN A 53 -2.54 -9.54 8.03
CA GLN A 53 -2.16 -9.55 9.45
C GLN A 53 -2.85 -8.47 10.28
N THR A 54 -3.04 -7.28 9.73
CA THR A 54 -3.76 -6.21 10.42
C THR A 54 -5.25 -6.53 10.51
N GLN A 55 -5.84 -7.06 9.43
CA GLN A 55 -7.24 -7.48 9.41
C GLN A 55 -7.50 -8.58 10.43
N ASP A 56 -6.64 -9.61 10.47
CA ASP A 56 -6.71 -10.70 11.45
C ASP A 56 -6.61 -10.17 12.89
N LYS A 57 -5.64 -9.28 13.19
CA LYS A 57 -5.53 -8.64 14.51
C LYS A 57 -6.78 -7.83 14.90
N MET A 58 -7.41 -7.13 13.95
CA MET A 58 -8.65 -6.40 14.21
C MET A 58 -9.79 -7.36 14.53
N ALA A 59 -9.96 -8.41 13.72
CA ALA A 59 -10.98 -9.44 13.95
C ALA A 59 -10.82 -10.14 15.32
N GLN A 60 -9.58 -10.48 15.69
CA GLN A 60 -9.28 -11.06 17.00
C GLN A 60 -9.59 -10.10 18.16
N ARG A 61 -9.30 -8.80 18.01
CA ARG A 61 -9.63 -7.79 19.01
C ARG A 61 -11.14 -7.64 19.18
N ASP A 62 -11.89 -7.64 18.08
CA ASP A 62 -13.34 -7.55 18.10
C ASP A 62 -13.99 -8.78 18.72
N ALA A 63 -13.46 -9.98 18.44
CA ALA A 63 -13.89 -11.21 19.08
C ALA A 63 -13.65 -11.19 20.60
N ARG A 64 -12.46 -10.76 21.06
CA ARG A 64 -12.16 -10.64 22.50
C ARG A 64 -13.07 -9.66 23.22
N LYS A 65 -13.32 -8.48 22.62
CA LYS A 65 -14.25 -7.50 23.18
C LYS A 65 -15.65 -8.08 23.35
N LYS A 66 -16.16 -8.79 22.34
CA LYS A 66 -17.48 -9.44 22.43
C LYS A 66 -17.55 -10.40 23.62
N VAL A 67 -16.55 -11.26 23.80
CA VAL A 67 -16.48 -12.19 24.94
C VAL A 67 -16.45 -11.45 26.27
N GLU A 68 -15.69 -10.35 26.37
CA GLU A 68 -15.62 -9.54 27.58
C GLU A 68 -16.98 -8.88 27.92
N PHE A 69 -17.63 -8.24 26.94
CA PHE A 69 -18.97 -7.68 27.12
C PHE A 69 -20.00 -8.74 27.48
N GLU A 70 -19.93 -9.90 26.83
CA GLU A 70 -20.77 -11.05 27.10
C GLU A 70 -20.62 -11.44 28.58
N SER A 71 -19.39 -11.68 29.06
CA SER A 71 -19.12 -12.03 30.46
C SER A 71 -19.60 -11.00 31.49
N LEU A 72 -19.54 -9.71 31.18
CA LEU A 72 -20.05 -8.64 32.05
C LEU A 72 -21.58 -8.66 32.16
N THR A 73 -22.29 -9.09 31.11
CA THR A 73 -23.76 -9.23 31.14
C THR A 73 -24.25 -10.48 31.88
N PHE A 74 -23.40 -11.51 32.04
CA PHE A 74 -23.74 -12.73 32.80
C PHE A 74 -23.50 -12.64 34.30
N ALA A 75 -22.72 -11.68 34.78
CA ALA A 75 -22.66 -11.41 36.21
C ALA A 75 -24.01 -10.82 36.63
N PRO A 76 -24.84 -11.52 37.44
CA PRO A 76 -26.07 -10.92 37.93
C PRO A 76 -25.66 -9.73 38.78
N ASP A 77 -26.22 -8.57 38.46
CA ASP A 77 -26.01 -7.33 39.19
C ASP A 77 -26.15 -7.61 40.69
N LYS A 78 -25.01 -7.56 41.41
CA LYS A 78 -24.93 -7.90 42.83
C LYS A 78 -25.65 -6.79 43.60
N LYS A 79 -26.97 -6.91 43.75
CA LYS A 79 -27.73 -6.23 44.80
C LYS A 79 -27.79 -7.09 46.05
#